data_AF-A0A7C3JNI4-F1
#
_entry.id   AF-A0A7C3JNI4-F1
#
_cell.length_a   1.000
_cell.length_b   1.000
_cell.length_c   1.000
_cell.angle_alpha   90.00
_cell.angle_beta   90.00
_cell.angle_gamma   90.00
#
_symmetry.space_group_name_H-M   'P 1'
#
loop_
_entity.id
_entity.type
_entity.pdbx_description
1 polymer ?
#
loop_
_entity_poly.entity_id
_entity_poly.type
_entity_poly.pdbx_seq_one_letter_code
_entity_poly.pdbx_strand_id
1 'polypeptide(L)' 'MLELFASGYDLLFTASTSPLQLLKHGPGDNRLFECAVELEAKVIVTGDKGVRSVGRYMDIDVTTPTEFLARYGK' A
#
# COMPACT_ATOMS: atom_id res chain seq x y z
N MET A 1 11.73 9.77 -14.24
CA MET A 1 11.23 8.90 -13.15
C MET A 1 11.83 9.30 -11.79
N LEU A 2 13.13 9.56 -11.68
CA LEU A 2 13.75 10.08 -10.44
C LEU A 2 13.27 11.48 -10.02
N GLU A 3 13.06 12.39 -10.98
CA GLU A 3 12.59 13.75 -10.69
C GLU A 3 11.19 13.79 -10.05
N LEU A 4 10.32 12.83 -10.38
CA LEU A 4 8.99 12.69 -9.79
C LEU A 4 9.11 12.46 -8.27
N PHE A 5 9.95 11.52 -7.86
CA PHE A 5 10.17 11.23 -6.44
C PHE A 5 11.01 12.30 -5.72
N ALA A 6 11.92 12.96 -6.43
CA ALA A 6 12.73 14.06 -5.88
C ALA A 6 11.91 15.31 -5.59
N SER A 7 10.77 15.49 -6.26
CA SER A 7 9.91 16.66 -6.12
C SER A 7 9.10 16.67 -4.81
N GLY A 8 8.96 15.53 -4.12
CA GLY A 8 8.34 15.46 -2.79
C GLY A 8 6.82 15.67 -2.74
N TYR A 9 6.16 15.93 -3.88
CA TYR A 9 4.71 16.06 -3.95
C TYR A 9 4.02 14.69 -3.85
N ASP A 10 2.81 14.67 -3.27
CA ASP A 10 1.96 13.47 -3.08
C ASP A 10 2.62 12.33 -2.28
N LEU A 11 3.57 12.66 -1.40
CA LEU A 11 4.26 11.73 -0.52
C LEU A 11 3.92 12.04 0.94
N LEU A 12 3.43 11.03 1.66
CA LEU A 12 3.22 11.07 3.11
C LEU A 12 4.13 10.04 3.78
N PHE A 13 4.70 10.40 4.93
CA PHE A 13 5.63 9.57 5.66
C PHE A 13 5.17 9.39 7.11
N THR A 14 5.41 8.21 7.65
CA THR A 14 5.32 7.93 9.08
C THR A 14 6.56 7.18 9.53
N ALA A 15 7.09 7.54 10.70
CA ALA A 15 8.22 6.87 11.32
C ALA A 15 7.79 5.76 12.30
N SER A 16 6.50 5.71 12.64
CA SER A 16 5.94 4.77 13.60
C SER A 16 4.80 4.02 12.93
N THR A 17 4.85 2.70 12.94
CA THR A 17 3.74 1.86 12.51
C THR A 17 3.53 0.76 13.53
N SER A 18 2.29 0.33 13.70
CA SER A 18 1.98 -0.82 14.56
C SER A 18 2.26 -2.12 13.81
N PRO A 19 3.12 -3.03 14.34
CA PRO A 19 3.44 -4.27 13.65
C PRO A 19 2.21 -5.15 13.42
N LEU A 20 2.05 -5.63 12.19
CA LEU A 20 0.98 -6.56 11.82
C LEU A 20 1.57 -7.94 11.50
N GLN A 21 0.76 -8.99 11.70
CA GLN A 21 1.10 -10.38 11.38
C GLN A 21 0.11 -10.96 10.37
N LEU A 22 -0.06 -10.29 9.25
CA LEU A 22 -1.03 -10.67 8.21
C LEU A 22 -0.44 -11.69 7.22
N LEU A 23 0.74 -11.38 6.71
CA LEU A 23 1.54 -12.22 5.81
C LEU A 23 2.61 -12.95 6.62
N LYS A 24 2.93 -14.19 6.19
CA LYS A 24 3.82 -15.12 6.92
C LYS A 24 5.12 -15.45 6.17
N HIS A 25 5.56 -14.62 5.21
CA HIS A 25 6.69 -14.97 4.34
C HIS A 25 8.04 -14.40 4.81
N GLY A 26 8.06 -13.32 5.62
CA GLY A 26 9.27 -12.71 6.13
C GLY A 26 9.04 -11.37 6.88
N PRO A 27 10.09 -10.87 7.55
CA PRO A 27 10.07 -9.55 8.19
C PRO A 27 9.91 -8.46 7.12
N GLY A 28 8.85 -7.67 7.24
CA GLY A 28 8.59 -6.53 6.36
C GLY A 28 7.51 -6.76 5.30
N ASP A 29 6.99 -7.98 5.15
CA ASP A 29 5.90 -8.26 4.21
C ASP A 29 4.65 -7.42 4.50
N ASN A 30 4.41 -7.14 5.78
CA ASN A 30 3.24 -6.42 6.24
C ASN A 30 3.36 -4.90 6.13
N ARG A 31 4.53 -4.36 5.74
CA ARG A 31 4.80 -2.91 5.75
C ARG A 31 3.80 -2.10 4.94
N LEU A 32 3.30 -2.65 3.83
CA LEU A 32 2.27 -1.95 3.05
C LEU A 32 0.96 -1.80 3.83
N PHE A 33 0.57 -2.80 4.61
CA PHE A 33 -0.62 -2.73 5.46
C PHE A 33 -0.36 -1.87 6.69
N GLU A 34 0.81 -2.01 7.33
CA GLU A 34 1.21 -1.21 8.49
C GLU A 34 1.21 0.29 8.17
N CYS A 35 1.83 0.69 7.05
CA CYS A 35 1.77 2.07 6.58
C CYS A 35 0.37 2.51 6.18
N ALA A 36 -0.40 1.66 5.49
CA ALA A 36 -1.75 2.01 5.05
C ALA A 36 -2.69 2.24 6.24
N VAL A 37 -2.58 1.44 7.31
CA VAL A 37 -3.35 1.64 8.55
C VAL A 37 -2.94 2.95 9.23
N GLU A 38 -1.64 3.17 9.40
CA GLU A 38 -1.14 4.36 10.10
C GLU A 38 -1.47 5.67 9.36
N LEU A 39 -1.42 5.66 8.03
CA LEU A 39 -1.71 6.82 7.19
C LEU A 39 -3.17 6.87 6.72
N GLU A 40 -4.05 6.03 7.27
CA GLU A 40 -5.49 5.95 6.96
C GLU A 40 -5.79 5.80 5.45
N ALA A 41 -4.91 5.13 4.72
CA ALA A 41 -5.05 4.92 3.28
C ALA A 41 -6.28 4.06 2.97
N LYS A 42 -6.97 4.35 1.86
CA LYS A 42 -8.15 3.57 1.43
C LYS A 42 -7.83 2.44 0.45
N VAL A 43 -6.66 2.51 -0.18
CA VAL A 43 -6.27 1.57 -1.23
C VAL A 43 -4.77 1.31 -1.17
N ILE A 44 -4.38 0.02 -1.22
CA ILE A 44 -3.01 -0.41 -1.51
C ILE A 44 -2.94 -0.82 -2.98
N VAL A 45 -2.10 -0.13 -3.75
CA VAL A 45 -1.84 -0.44 -5.16
C VAL A 45 -0.53 -1.22 -5.25
N THR A 46 -0.57 -2.48 -5.69
CA THR A 46 0.64 -3.31 -5.75
C THR A 46 0.57 -4.38 -6.84
N GLY A 47 1.73 -4.75 -7.38
CA GLY A 47 1.89 -5.92 -8.24
C GLY A 47 2.18 -7.22 -7.48
N ASP A 48 2.47 -7.12 -6.18
CA ASP A 48 2.86 -8.26 -5.35
C ASP A 48 1.69 -9.23 -5.13
N LYS A 49 1.91 -10.51 -5.45
CA LYS A 49 0.86 -11.55 -5.36
C LYS A 49 0.54 -11.94 -3.92
N GLY A 50 1.52 -11.91 -3.02
CA GLY A 50 1.33 -12.21 -1.60
C GLY A 50 0.45 -11.16 -0.94
N VAL A 51 0.76 -9.88 -1.16
CA VAL A 51 -0.04 -8.76 -0.65
C VAL A 51 -1.44 -8.76 -1.27
N ARG A 52 -1.57 -8.98 -2.58
CA ARG A 52 -2.87 -9.09 -3.26
C ARG A 52 -3.72 -10.25 -2.79
N SER A 53 -3.13 -11.34 -2.29
CA SER A 53 -3.90 -12.50 -1.81
C SER A 53 -4.80 -12.16 -0.62
N VAL A 54 -4.51 -11.07 0.10
CA VAL A 54 -5.36 -10.54 1.17
C VAL A 54 -6.67 -9.97 0.61
N GLY A 55 -6.64 -9.37 -0.57
CA GLY A 55 -7.79 -8.75 -1.25
C GLY A 55 -8.29 -7.46 -0.59
N ARG A 56 -8.69 -7.53 0.68
CA ARG A 56 -9.14 -6.38 1.47
C ARG A 56 -8.77 -6.59 2.94
N TYR A 57 -8.31 -5.52 3.58
CA TYR A 57 -8.04 -5.51 5.01
C TYR A 57 -8.74 -4.32 5.66
N MET A 58 -9.73 -4.59 6.53
CA MET A 58 -10.60 -3.55 7.11
C MET A 58 -11.29 -2.72 6.01
N ASP A 59 -11.03 -1.41 5.93
CA ASP A 59 -11.54 -0.54 4.87
C ASP A 59 -10.53 -0.27 3.75
N ILE A 60 -9.39 -0.98 3.77
CA ILE A 60 -8.30 -0.85 2.80
C ILE A 60 -8.46 -1.90 1.70
N ASP A 61 -8.78 -1.47 0.48
CA ASP A 61 -8.85 -2.36 -0.69
C ASP A 61 -7.44 -2.61 -1.26
N VAL A 62 -7.12 -3.84 -1.66
CA VAL A 62 -5.86 -4.17 -2.35
C VAL A 62 -6.14 -4.38 -3.83
N THR A 63 -5.47 -3.61 -4.69
CA THR A 63 -5.73 -3.58 -6.12
C THR A 63 -4.44 -3.62 -6.95
N THR A 64 -4.55 -4.00 -8.22
CA THR A 64 -3.45 -3.83 -9.18
C THR A 64 -3.38 -2.37 -9.66
N PRO A 65 -2.22 -1.92 -10.17
CA PRO A 65 -2.09 -0.62 -10.83
C PRO A 65 -3.09 -0.42 -11.98
N THR A 66 -3.32 -1.46 -12.79
CA THR A 66 -4.26 -1.40 -13.92
C THR A 66 -5.69 -1.17 -13.44
N GLU A 67 -6.14 -1.91 -12.43
CA GLU A 67 -7.49 -1.73 -11.85
C GLU A 67 -7.64 -0.36 -11.17
N PHE A 68 -6.60 0.12 -10.48
CA PHE A 68 -6.59 1.45 -9.87
C PHE A 68 -6.78 2.54 -10.91
N LEU A 69 -5.98 2.51 -11.99
CA LEU A 69 -6.08 3.49 -13.08
C LEU A 69 -7.44 3.41 -13.80
N ALA A 70 -7.98 2.21 -13.99
CA ALA A 70 -9.32 2.05 -14.57
C ALA A 70 -10.42 2.69 -13.71
N ARG A 71 -10.26 2.67 -12.37
CA ARG A 71 -11.22 3.21 -11.40
C ARG A 71 -11.05 4.72 -11.14
N TYR A 72 -9.83 5.22 -11.14
CA TYR A 72 -9.50 6.59 -10.67
C TYR A 72 -8.75 7.46 -11.68
N GLY A 73 -8.25 6.91 -12.79
CA GLY A 73 -7.42 7.65 -13.76
C GLY A 73 -8.19 8.54 -14.74
N LYS A 74 -9.33 9.11 -14.32
CA LYS A 74 -10.12 10.04 -15.12
C LYS A 74 -9.86 11.49 -14.75
#